data_AF-A0A5J4KU95-F1
#
_entry.id   AF-A0A5J4KU95-F1
#
_cell.length_a   1.000
_cell.length_b   1.000
_cell.length_c   1.000
_cell.angle_alpha   90.00
_cell.angle_beta   90.00
_cell.angle_gamma   90.00
#
_symmetry.space_group_name_H-M   'P 1'
#
loop_
_entity.id
_entity.type
_entity.pdbx_description
1 polymer ?
#
loop_
_entity_poly.entity_id
_entity_poly.type
_entity_poly.pdbx_seq_one_letter_code
_entity_poly.pdbx_strand_id
1 'polypeptide(L)' 'MAYFLAKTDPETYSIEQFAQDKETVWDGVRSAQALQAIRAMRPGDLVFDLS' A
#
# COMPACT_ATOMS: atom_id res chain seq x y z
N MET A 1 0.55 15.59 5.97
CA MET A 1 1.00 14.55 5.03
C MET A 1 1.78 13.54 5.84
N ALA A 2 1.18 12.38 6.08
CA ALA A 2 1.89 11.23 6.61
C ALA A 2 2.49 10.45 5.44
N TYR A 3 3.64 9.83 5.67
CA TYR A 3 4.32 8.98 4.70
C TYR A 3 4.22 7.54 5.19
N PHE A 4 3.77 6.66 4.31
CA PHE A 4 3.64 5.24 4.59
C PHE A 4 4.54 4.46 3.65
N LEU A 5 5.04 3.31 4.12
CA LEU A 5 5.83 2.40 3.31
C LEU A 5 5.04 1.10 3.13
N ALA A 6 4.64 0.82 1.91
CA ALA A 6 4.09 -0.45 1.49
C ALA A 6 5.22 -1.38 1.08
N LYS A 7 5.19 -2.62 1.56
CA LYS A 7 6.06 -3.68 1.08
C LYS A 7 5.20 -4.70 0.35
N THR A 8 5.52 -4.92 -0.91
CA THR A 8 4.79 -5.72 -1.88
C THR A 8 5.81 -6.61 -2.56
N ASP A 9 5.45 -7.86 -2.83
CA ASP A 9 6.34 -8.77 -3.53
C ASP A 9 6.14 -8.56 -5.04
N PRO A 10 7.18 -8.16 -5.81
CA PRO A 10 7.04 -7.86 -7.23
C PRO A 10 6.54 -9.05 -8.05
N GLU A 11 6.71 -10.29 -7.59
CA GLU A 11 6.14 -11.47 -8.25
C GLU A 11 4.63 -11.62 -8.01
N THR A 12 4.07 -10.99 -6.98
CA THR A 12 2.65 -11.08 -6.63
C THR A 12 1.84 -9.89 -7.14
N TYR A 13 2.37 -8.67 -6.99
CA TYR A 13 1.75 -7.45 -7.51
C TYR A 13 2.78 -6.33 -7.61
N SER A 14 3.14 -5.94 -8.83
CA SER A 14 4.14 -4.90 -9.08
C SER A 14 3.53 -3.49 -9.10
N ILE A 15 4.36 -2.49 -8.81
CA ILE A 15 3.98 -1.08 -8.90
C ILE A 15 3.56 -0.66 -10.32
N GLU A 16 4.06 -1.36 -11.34
CA GLU A 16 3.70 -1.15 -12.75
C GLU A 16 2.26 -1.58 -13.04
N GLN A 17 1.84 -2.70 -12.44
CA GLN A 17 0.46 -3.17 -12.49
C GLN A 17 -0.46 -2.18 -11.78
N PHE A 18 -0.05 -1.68 -10.61
CA PHE A 18 -0.78 -0.64 -9.89
C PHE A 18 -0.93 0.65 -10.70
N ALA A 19 0.11 1.06 -11.43
CA ALA A 19 0.06 2.25 -12.29
C ALA A 19 -0.96 2.11 -13.44
N GLN A 20 -1.19 0.89 -13.94
CA GLN A 20 -2.23 0.62 -14.94
C GLN A 20 -3.62 0.56 -14.32
N ASP A 21 -3.77 -0.11 -13.17
CA ASP A 21 -5.05 -0.35 -12.49
C ASP A 21 -5.61 0.93 -11.86
N LYS A 22 -4.74 1.88 -11.49
CA LYS A 22 -5.01 3.18 -10.82
C LYS A 22 -5.59 3.10 -9.41
N GLU A 23 -6.35 2.06 -9.13
CA GLU A 23 -6.89 1.72 -7.83
C GLU A 23 -6.78 0.21 -7.62
N THR A 24 -6.39 -0.19 -6.41
CA THR A 24 -6.35 -1.60 -6.02
C THR A 24 -6.77 -1.74 -4.57
N VAL A 25 -7.24 -2.93 -4.20
CA VAL A 25 -7.56 -3.24 -2.80
C VAL A 25 -6.32 -3.86 -2.17
N TRP A 26 -5.78 -3.19 -1.16
CA TRP A 26 -4.66 -3.74 -0.39
C TRP A 26 -5.18 -4.76 0.63
N ASP A 27 -5.43 -5.97 0.15
CA ASP A 27 -5.85 -7.11 0.97
C ASP A 27 -4.66 -7.90 1.53
N GLY A 28 -4.93 -8.95 2.31
CA GLY A 28 -3.87 -9.83 2.84
C GLY A 28 -3.04 -9.28 4.02
N VAL A 29 -3.34 -8.07 4.52
CA VAL A 29 -2.62 -7.48 5.66
C VAL A 29 -2.96 -8.20 6.96
N ARG A 30 -2.03 -9.05 7.44
CA ARG A 30 -2.20 -9.83 8.68
C ARG A 30 -1.60 -9.19 9.93
N SER A 31 -0.78 -8.16 9.78
CA SER A 31 -0.16 -7.46 10.92
C SER A 31 -1.13 -6.44 11.52
N ALA A 32 -1.35 -6.53 12.83
CA ALA A 32 -2.19 -5.57 13.57
C ALA A 32 -1.64 -4.14 13.50
N GLN A 33 -0.32 -3.98 13.44
CA GLN A 33 0.34 -2.66 13.31
C GLN A 33 0.12 -2.07 11.92
N ALA A 34 0.24 -2.89 10.87
CA ALA A 34 -0.03 -2.44 9.51
C ALA A 34 -1.51 -2.05 9.33
N LEU A 35 -2.43 -2.81 9.93
CA LEU A 35 -3.85 -2.45 9.95
C LEU A 35 -4.10 -1.10 10.64
N GLN A 36 -3.42 -0.82 11.76
CA GLN A 36 -3.52 0.49 12.41
C GLN A 36 -2.97 1.61 11.52
N ALA A 37 -1.86 1.38 10.83
CA ALA A 37 -1.28 2.35 9.90
C ALA A 37 -2.25 2.66 8.74
N ILE A 38 -2.84 1.62 8.12
CA ILE A 38 -3.83 1.77 7.04
C ILE A 38 -5.07 2.52 7.53
N ARG A 39 -5.56 2.22 8.74
CA ARG A 39 -6.70 2.96 9.34
C ARG A 39 -6.39 4.42 9.63
N ALA A 40 -5.12 4.79 9.79
CA ALA A 40 -4.69 6.16 10.02
C ALA A 40 -4.47 6.95 8.72
N MET A 41 -4.43 6.27 7.56
CA MET A 41 -4.29 6.91 6.25
C MET A 41 -5.50 7.77 5.92
N ARG A 42 -5.25 8.93 5.30
CA ARG A 42 -6.28 9.81 4.75
C ARG A 42 -6.08 10.02 3.25
N PRO A 43 -7.15 10.32 2.50
CA PRO A 43 -7.02 10.74 1.10
C PRO A 43 -6.01 11.89 0.97
N GLY A 44 -5.02 11.72 0.09
CA GLY A 44 -3.93 12.68 -0.11
C GLY A 44 -2.65 12.42 0.70
N ASP A 45 -2.62 11.41 1.58
CA ASP A 45 -1.36 10.90 2.12
C ASP A 45 -0.57 10.12 1.07
N LEU A 46 0.76 10.12 1.21
CA LEU A 46 1.66 9.49 0.24
C LEU A 46 2.10 8.11 0.74
N VAL A 47 2.03 7.13 -0.14
CA VAL A 47 2.52 5.78 0.10
C VAL A 47 3.67 5.50 -0.85
N PHE A 48 4.81 5.14 -0.28
CA PHE A 48 5.95 4.63 -1.04
C PHE A 48 5.86 3.12 -1.12
N ASP A 49 6.05 2.58 -2.31
CA ASP A 49 6.09 1.16 -2.55
C ASP A 49 7.55 0.68 -2.57
N LEU A 50 7.84 -0.40 -1.82
CA LEU A 50 9.14 -1.04 -1.69
C LEU A 50 9.11 -2.45 -2.30
N SER A 51 8.55 -2.59 -3.50
CA SER A 51 8.66 -3.77 -4.37
C SER A 51 9.98 -3.82 -5.13
#